data_AF-A0A350QRJ6-F1
#
_entry.id   AF-A0A350QRJ6-F1
#
_cell.length_a   1.000
_cell.length_b   1.000
_cell.length_c   1.000
_cell.angle_alpha   90.00
_cell.angle_beta   90.00
_cell.angle_gamma   90.00
#
_symmetry.space_group_name_H-M   'P 1'
#
loop_
_entity.id
_entity.type
_entity.pdbx_description
1 polymer ?
#
loop_
_entity_poly.entity_id
_entity_poly.type
_entity_poly.pdbx_seq_one_letter_code
_entity_poly.pdbx_strand_id
1 'polypeptide(L)'
;MTDRFRLAEIHINAINLAETIDPQKGDSVEATIQNNLDAISEQGRRLGRPVLAHLNHPNFRGSLGVENLANMKGERFFEVYNGHRSVDNEGATAKHSTEALWDLALTRRLRDGAGDGEILFGLATDDAHDHYEVDAVSVPGRGWIMVRSKSLEADAIVEAMKRGDFYASSGVTLEDIVVTDDAMTVTIETDPEVTYTTEFIGVMRGDDPETMAPRVLSTTRENPAVHRFSGDELYVRARVLSDRPHPRPYAEGEFEQAWVQPVRVQERP
;
A
#
# COMPACT_ATOMS: atom_id res chain seq x y z
N MET A 1 -1.90 -7.28 -15.84
CA MET A 1 -3.22 -7.51 -16.46
C MET A 1 -3.90 -6.17 -16.66
N THR A 2 -4.29 -5.83 -17.89
CA THR A 2 -4.99 -4.58 -18.21
C THR A 2 -6.42 -4.91 -18.58
N ASP A 3 -7.36 -4.40 -17.80
CA ASP A 3 -8.79 -4.63 -17.95
C ASP A 3 -9.57 -3.30 -17.84
N ARG A 4 -10.86 -3.33 -18.15
CA ARG A 4 -11.74 -2.17 -18.04
C ARG A 4 -13.19 -2.61 -17.88
N PHE A 5 -13.95 -1.82 -17.14
CA PHE A 5 -15.40 -1.88 -17.14
C PHE A 5 -15.97 -0.48 -17.46
N ARG A 6 -16.63 -0.35 -18.62
CA ARG A 6 -17.03 0.95 -19.18
C ARG A 6 -15.83 1.90 -19.27
N LEU A 7 -15.84 3.00 -18.53
CA LEU A 7 -14.78 4.02 -18.50
C LEU A 7 -13.75 3.81 -17.39
N ALA A 8 -13.99 2.86 -16.47
CA ALA A 8 -13.05 2.56 -15.39
C ALA A 8 -11.91 1.69 -15.92
N GLU A 9 -10.68 2.18 -15.78
CA GLU A 9 -9.45 1.43 -16.08
C GLU A 9 -9.08 0.57 -14.86
N ILE A 10 -8.81 -0.72 -15.08
CA ILE A 10 -8.52 -1.69 -14.02
C ILE A 10 -7.20 -2.37 -14.35
N HIS A 11 -6.14 -1.98 -13.66
CA HIS A 11 -4.80 -2.52 -13.85
C HIS A 11 -4.42 -3.32 -12.62
N ILE A 12 -4.01 -4.58 -12.83
CA ILE A 12 -3.58 -5.48 -11.76
C ILE A 12 -2.25 -6.08 -12.15
N ASN A 13 -1.24 -5.94 -11.29
CA ASN A 13 0.00 -6.68 -11.43
C ASN A 13 -0.08 -8.02 -10.70
N ALA A 14 0.40 -9.06 -11.38
CA ALA A 14 0.51 -10.40 -10.84
C ALA A 14 1.99 -10.77 -10.73
N ILE A 15 2.42 -11.14 -9.53
CA ILE A 15 3.82 -11.41 -9.19
C ILE A 15 4.01 -12.90 -8.94
N ASN A 16 5.17 -13.41 -9.35
CA ASN A 16 5.59 -14.81 -9.20
C ASN A 16 4.70 -15.82 -9.94
N LEU A 17 4.14 -15.40 -11.08
CA LEU A 17 3.40 -16.28 -11.99
C LEU A 17 4.32 -17.31 -12.66
N ALA A 18 3.76 -18.46 -13.03
CA ALA A 18 4.40 -19.44 -13.91
C ALA A 18 3.90 -19.34 -15.36
N GLU A 19 2.67 -18.89 -15.52
CA GLU A 19 1.95 -18.89 -16.79
C GLU A 19 1.23 -17.53 -16.95
N THR A 20 1.10 -17.06 -18.19
CA THR A 20 0.30 -15.87 -18.50
C THR A 20 -1.18 -16.11 -18.16
N ILE A 21 -1.84 -15.06 -17.65
CA ILE A 21 -3.28 -15.05 -17.38
C ILE A 21 -3.91 -13.94 -18.20
N ASP A 22 -4.89 -14.27 -19.03
CA ASP A 22 -5.66 -13.28 -19.78
C ASP A 22 -6.61 -12.50 -18.86
N PRO A 23 -6.94 -11.22 -19.15
CA PRO A 23 -7.95 -10.48 -18.41
C PRO A 23 -9.31 -11.18 -18.39
N GLN A 24 -9.87 -11.38 -17.20
CA GLN A 24 -11.07 -12.21 -17.00
C GLN A 24 -12.39 -11.45 -17.25
N LYS A 25 -12.37 -10.12 -17.29
CA LYS A 25 -13.57 -9.25 -17.40
C LYS A 25 -14.55 -9.44 -16.24
N GLY A 26 -15.62 -8.65 -16.25
CA GLY A 26 -16.74 -8.74 -15.30
C GLY A 26 -17.92 -7.88 -15.76
N ASP A 27 -19.06 -8.04 -15.09
CA ASP A 27 -20.29 -7.26 -15.32
C ASP A 27 -20.38 -6.00 -14.44
N SER A 28 -19.38 -5.77 -13.59
CA SER A 28 -19.14 -4.55 -12.82
C SER A 28 -17.64 -4.30 -12.65
N VAL A 29 -17.27 -3.15 -12.07
CA VAL A 29 -15.88 -2.87 -11.69
C VAL A 29 -15.40 -3.89 -10.66
N GLU A 30 -16.21 -4.15 -9.64
CA GLU A 30 -15.93 -5.07 -8.55
C GLU A 30 -15.78 -6.51 -9.05
N ALA A 31 -16.67 -6.96 -9.92
CA ALA A 31 -16.58 -8.29 -10.53
C ALA A 31 -15.34 -8.42 -11.42
N THR A 32 -15.00 -7.36 -12.17
CA THR A 32 -13.79 -7.36 -13.01
C THR A 32 -12.53 -7.44 -12.16
N ILE A 33 -12.45 -6.69 -11.05
CA ILE A 33 -11.33 -6.81 -10.10
C ILE A 33 -11.28 -8.24 -9.54
N GLN A 34 -12.38 -8.71 -8.94
CA GLN A 34 -12.38 -10.00 -8.24
C GLN A 34 -12.08 -11.18 -9.17
N ASN A 35 -12.64 -11.21 -10.39
CA ASN A 35 -12.37 -12.29 -11.35
C ASN A 35 -10.88 -12.37 -11.72
N ASN A 36 -10.21 -11.22 -11.88
CA ASN A 36 -8.78 -11.18 -12.16
C ASN A 36 -7.95 -11.62 -10.94
N LEU A 37 -8.31 -11.18 -9.72
CA LEU A 37 -7.66 -11.65 -8.48
C LEU A 37 -7.82 -13.16 -8.29
N ASP A 38 -9.03 -13.68 -8.49
CA ASP A 38 -9.35 -15.10 -8.34
C ASP A 38 -8.57 -15.96 -9.34
N ALA A 39 -8.42 -15.53 -10.59
CA ALA A 39 -7.64 -16.24 -11.60
C ALA A 39 -6.14 -16.30 -11.23
N ILE A 40 -5.59 -15.22 -10.67
CA ILE A 40 -4.22 -15.20 -10.17
C ILE A 40 -4.07 -16.18 -9.01
N SER A 41 -4.93 -16.09 -7.98
CA SER A 41 -4.88 -16.99 -6.83
C SER A 41 -5.11 -18.46 -7.19
N GLU A 42 -5.99 -18.74 -8.16
CA GLU A 42 -6.22 -20.11 -8.68
C GLU A 42 -4.96 -20.68 -9.32
N GLN A 43 -4.22 -19.90 -10.11
CA GLN A 43 -2.94 -20.37 -10.66
C GLN A 43 -1.96 -20.75 -9.53
N GLY A 44 -1.83 -19.89 -8.52
CA GLY A 44 -0.97 -20.17 -7.36
C GLY A 44 -1.35 -21.47 -6.65
N ARG A 45 -2.65 -21.67 -6.40
CA ARG A 45 -3.18 -22.90 -5.78
C ARG A 45 -2.94 -24.14 -6.64
N ARG A 46 -3.28 -24.08 -7.94
CA ARG A 46 -3.09 -25.19 -8.89
C ARG A 46 -1.63 -25.61 -9.01
N LEU A 47 -0.72 -24.65 -8.98
CA LEU A 47 0.72 -24.89 -9.15
C LEU A 47 1.47 -25.08 -7.82
N GLY A 48 0.79 -24.95 -6.69
CA GLY A 48 1.39 -25.12 -5.37
C GLY A 48 2.48 -24.09 -5.05
N ARG A 49 2.33 -22.84 -5.55
CA ARG A 49 3.31 -21.76 -5.34
C ARG A 49 2.64 -20.47 -4.88
N PRO A 50 3.31 -19.65 -4.07
CA PRO A 50 2.78 -18.38 -3.66
C PRO A 50 2.78 -17.39 -4.81
N VAL A 51 1.65 -16.78 -5.06
CA VAL A 51 1.49 -15.66 -5.99
C VAL A 51 0.96 -14.46 -5.22
N LEU A 52 1.14 -13.27 -5.78
CA LEU A 52 0.58 -12.05 -5.24
C LEU A 52 -0.05 -11.24 -6.38
N ALA A 53 -1.21 -10.67 -6.12
CA ALA A 53 -1.83 -9.69 -7.00
C ALA A 53 -1.96 -8.36 -6.25
N HIS A 54 -1.67 -7.25 -6.92
CA HIS A 54 -2.00 -5.93 -6.40
C HIS A 54 -2.71 -5.08 -7.44
N LEU A 55 -3.61 -4.22 -6.96
CA LEU A 55 -4.31 -3.24 -7.76
C LEU A 55 -3.41 -2.02 -8.00
N ASN A 56 -3.13 -1.71 -9.26
CA ASN A 56 -2.24 -0.62 -9.62
C ASN A 56 -3.00 0.71 -9.59
N HIS A 57 -2.32 1.75 -9.12
CA HIS A 57 -2.66 3.17 -9.22
C HIS A 57 -4.18 3.45 -9.23
N PRO A 58 -4.93 3.14 -8.15
CA PRO A 58 -6.40 3.10 -8.17
C PRO A 58 -7.04 4.43 -8.57
N ASN A 59 -6.35 5.55 -8.31
CA ASN A 59 -6.78 6.89 -8.66
C ASN A 59 -6.52 7.29 -10.12
N PHE A 60 -5.91 6.42 -10.95
CA PHE A 60 -5.67 6.75 -12.35
C PHE A 60 -6.99 7.06 -13.06
N ARG A 61 -7.12 8.31 -13.52
CA ARG A 61 -8.36 8.89 -14.09
C ARG A 61 -9.59 8.82 -13.16
N GLY A 62 -9.37 8.71 -11.85
CA GLY A 62 -10.44 8.52 -10.86
C GLY A 62 -11.21 7.23 -11.04
N SER A 63 -10.57 6.17 -11.55
CA SER A 63 -11.25 4.93 -11.96
C SER A 63 -11.82 4.15 -10.79
N LEU A 64 -11.11 4.08 -9.65
CA LEU A 64 -11.47 3.22 -8.51
C LEU A 64 -11.61 4.04 -7.23
N GLY A 65 -12.50 3.60 -6.35
CA GLY A 65 -12.78 4.26 -5.06
C GLY A 65 -12.67 3.32 -3.86
N VAL A 66 -13.04 3.86 -2.69
CA VAL A 66 -12.97 3.17 -1.39
C VAL A 66 -13.62 1.80 -1.44
N GLU A 67 -14.84 1.70 -1.99
CA GLU A 67 -15.60 0.45 -2.04
C GLU A 67 -14.93 -0.61 -2.92
N ASN A 68 -14.19 -0.22 -3.96
CA ASN A 68 -13.48 -1.18 -4.81
C ASN A 68 -12.35 -1.85 -4.03
N LEU A 69 -11.57 -1.09 -3.26
CA LEU A 69 -10.49 -1.62 -2.42
C LEU A 69 -11.05 -2.37 -1.20
N ALA A 70 -12.09 -1.83 -0.56
CA ALA A 70 -12.69 -2.41 0.64
C ALA A 70 -13.29 -3.79 0.37
N ASN A 71 -13.85 -4.03 -0.82
CA ASN A 71 -14.56 -5.26 -1.14
C ASN A 71 -13.72 -6.36 -1.79
N MET A 72 -12.41 -6.15 -2.05
CA MET A 72 -11.52 -7.20 -2.57
C MET A 72 -11.44 -8.39 -1.60
N LYS A 73 -11.36 -9.61 -2.12
CA LYS A 73 -11.23 -10.84 -1.32
C LYS A 73 -10.01 -11.64 -1.73
N GLY A 74 -9.36 -12.25 -0.74
CA GLY A 74 -8.17 -13.09 -0.95
C GLY A 74 -6.91 -12.24 -1.10
N GLU A 75 -6.66 -11.73 -2.31
CA GLU A 75 -5.54 -10.81 -2.55
C GLU A 75 -5.90 -9.40 -2.03
N ARG A 76 -4.97 -8.82 -1.27
CA ARG A 76 -5.23 -7.67 -0.38
C ARG A 76 -4.14 -6.60 -0.50
N PHE A 77 -3.74 -6.29 -1.73
CA PHE A 77 -2.68 -5.36 -2.04
C PHE A 77 -3.12 -4.32 -3.07
N PHE A 78 -2.65 -3.10 -2.90
CA PHE A 78 -2.84 -2.03 -3.88
C PHE A 78 -1.63 -1.07 -3.84
N GLU A 79 -1.49 -0.22 -4.85
CA GLU A 79 -0.47 0.82 -4.86
C GLU A 79 -0.93 2.03 -4.03
N VAL A 80 -0.25 2.26 -2.90
CA VAL A 80 -0.35 3.52 -2.15
C VAL A 80 0.45 4.63 -2.85
N TYR A 81 1.47 4.26 -3.61
CA TYR A 81 2.27 5.19 -4.39
C TYR A 81 2.64 4.58 -5.75
N ASN A 82 2.51 5.38 -6.80
CA ASN A 82 2.99 5.03 -8.13
C ASN A 82 3.79 6.21 -8.72
N GLY A 83 4.98 5.93 -9.25
CA GLY A 83 5.92 6.92 -9.77
C GLY A 83 5.59 7.43 -11.19
N HIS A 84 4.54 6.95 -11.83
CA HIS A 84 4.14 7.40 -13.16
C HIS A 84 3.49 8.80 -13.10
N ARG A 85 3.95 9.76 -13.92
CA ARG A 85 3.52 11.17 -13.80
C ARG A 85 2.04 11.44 -14.03
N SER A 86 1.33 10.53 -14.68
CA SER A 86 -0.12 10.66 -14.95
C SER A 86 -1.01 10.12 -13.83
N VAL A 87 -0.43 9.59 -12.75
CA VAL A 87 -1.21 9.12 -11.59
C VAL A 87 -1.44 10.25 -10.59
N ASP A 88 -2.51 10.11 -9.81
CA ASP A 88 -2.97 11.13 -8.86
C ASP A 88 -2.87 10.59 -7.43
N ASN A 89 -1.63 10.44 -6.94
CA ASN A 89 -1.37 9.94 -5.58
C ASN A 89 -2.00 10.87 -4.53
N GLU A 90 -1.85 12.19 -4.68
CA GLU A 90 -2.40 13.20 -3.76
C GLU A 90 -3.91 13.43 -3.88
N GLY A 91 -4.56 12.88 -4.92
CA GLY A 91 -5.99 13.07 -5.14
C GLY A 91 -6.37 14.51 -5.48
N ALA A 92 -5.55 15.21 -6.26
CA ALA A 92 -5.81 16.57 -6.71
C ALA A 92 -7.06 16.67 -7.61
N THR A 93 -7.34 15.61 -8.37
CA THR A 93 -8.49 15.49 -9.27
C THR A 93 -9.42 14.34 -8.89
N ALA A 94 -8.88 13.30 -8.26
CA ALA A 94 -9.64 12.21 -7.68
C ALA A 94 -10.38 12.66 -6.41
N LYS A 95 -11.37 11.86 -5.96
CA LYS A 95 -12.13 12.16 -4.74
C LYS A 95 -11.26 12.06 -3.46
N HIS A 96 -10.25 11.21 -3.49
CA HIS A 96 -9.40 10.87 -2.34
C HIS A 96 -7.96 10.66 -2.83
N SER A 97 -6.96 11.00 -2.00
CA SER A 97 -5.59 10.53 -2.20
C SER A 97 -5.52 9.00 -2.05
N THR A 98 -4.45 8.39 -2.54
CA THR A 98 -4.22 6.93 -2.39
C THR A 98 -4.09 6.52 -0.93
N GLU A 99 -3.48 7.35 -0.07
CA GLU A 99 -3.46 7.13 1.38
C GLU A 99 -4.85 7.25 2.01
N ALA A 100 -5.66 8.24 1.62
CA ALA A 100 -7.02 8.36 2.12
C ALA A 100 -7.89 7.17 1.66
N LEU A 101 -7.71 6.70 0.41
CA LEU A 101 -8.34 5.47 -0.06
C LEU A 101 -7.92 4.28 0.79
N TRP A 102 -6.63 4.16 1.10
CA TRP A 102 -6.10 3.08 1.94
C TRP A 102 -6.79 3.04 3.29
N ASP A 103 -6.76 4.15 4.01
CA ASP A 103 -7.25 4.21 5.37
C ASP A 103 -8.77 4.02 5.43
N LEU A 104 -9.52 4.63 4.52
CA LEU A 104 -10.98 4.46 4.45
C LEU A 104 -11.35 3.01 4.08
N ALA A 105 -10.68 2.41 3.10
CA ALA A 105 -10.95 1.03 2.71
C ALA A 105 -10.58 0.05 3.83
N LEU A 106 -9.41 0.23 4.45
CA LEU A 106 -8.96 -0.56 5.58
C LEU A 106 -9.93 -0.45 6.75
N THR A 107 -10.44 0.74 7.03
CA THR A 107 -11.47 0.97 8.05
C THR A 107 -12.73 0.16 7.79
N ARG A 108 -13.26 0.18 6.55
CA ARG A 108 -14.43 -0.63 6.17
C ARG A 108 -14.16 -2.13 6.32
N ARG A 109 -12.98 -2.60 5.93
CA ARG A 109 -12.60 -4.01 6.09
C ARG A 109 -12.58 -4.42 7.57
N LEU A 110 -11.86 -3.66 8.40
CA LEU A 110 -11.60 -4.04 9.78
C LEU A 110 -12.79 -3.81 10.72
N ARG A 111 -13.62 -2.79 10.47
CA ARG A 111 -14.82 -2.51 11.26
C ARG A 111 -16.04 -3.26 10.75
N ASP A 112 -16.33 -3.16 9.45
CA ASP A 112 -17.60 -3.63 8.87
C ASP A 112 -17.47 -5.06 8.30
N GLY A 113 -16.27 -5.62 8.23
CA GLY A 113 -16.01 -6.92 7.61
C GLY A 113 -16.12 -6.88 6.08
N ALA A 114 -15.96 -5.71 5.45
CA ALA A 114 -15.99 -5.58 3.99
C ALA A 114 -14.93 -6.49 3.32
N GLY A 115 -15.27 -7.03 2.14
CA GLY A 115 -14.44 -8.04 1.47
C GLY A 115 -14.37 -9.34 2.27
N ASP A 116 -13.21 -9.64 2.84
CA ASP A 116 -12.95 -10.75 3.76
C ASP A 116 -12.61 -10.26 5.18
N GLY A 117 -12.74 -8.96 5.42
CA GLY A 117 -12.43 -8.32 6.68
C GLY A 117 -10.94 -8.27 7.02
N GLU A 118 -10.02 -8.62 6.12
CA GLU A 118 -8.57 -8.66 6.37
C GLU A 118 -7.85 -7.32 6.19
N ILE A 119 -6.59 -7.22 6.67
CA ILE A 119 -5.73 -6.05 6.43
C ILE A 119 -5.51 -5.85 4.93
N LEU A 120 -5.64 -4.61 4.47
CA LEU A 120 -5.22 -4.16 3.14
C LEU A 120 -3.81 -3.58 3.23
N PHE A 121 -2.91 -4.03 2.36
CA PHE A 121 -1.50 -3.61 2.33
C PHE A 121 -1.21 -2.67 1.16
N GLY A 122 -0.32 -1.70 1.38
CA GLY A 122 0.04 -0.65 0.42
C GLY A 122 1.44 -0.84 -0.15
N LEU A 123 1.58 -0.77 -1.47
CA LEU A 123 2.84 -0.87 -2.21
C LEU A 123 3.23 0.47 -2.83
N ALA A 124 4.54 0.69 -2.96
CA ALA A 124 5.08 1.75 -3.81
C ALA A 124 5.77 1.12 -5.03
N THR A 125 5.48 1.65 -6.21
CA THR A 125 6.09 1.24 -7.48
C THR A 125 6.54 2.47 -8.26
N ASP A 126 7.49 2.31 -9.18
CA ASP A 126 7.92 3.39 -10.06
C ASP A 126 7.11 3.46 -11.37
N ASP A 127 6.52 2.33 -11.79
CA ASP A 127 5.76 2.16 -13.03
C ASP A 127 6.53 2.77 -14.22
N ALA A 128 7.81 2.42 -14.27
CA ALA A 128 8.74 2.93 -15.26
C ALA A 128 8.40 2.43 -16.67
N HIS A 129 8.43 3.35 -17.61
CA HIS A 129 8.24 3.09 -19.05
C HIS A 129 9.50 3.45 -19.86
N ASP A 130 10.39 4.27 -19.27
CA ASP A 130 11.56 4.84 -19.93
C ASP A 130 12.85 4.40 -19.22
N HIS A 131 13.53 3.38 -19.74
CA HIS A 131 14.72 2.79 -19.07
C HIS A 131 16.07 3.32 -19.55
N TYR A 132 16.13 3.97 -20.72
CA TYR A 132 17.39 4.27 -21.40
C TYR A 132 17.51 5.72 -21.90
N GLU A 133 16.52 6.58 -21.65
CA GLU A 133 16.46 7.93 -22.23
C GLU A 133 16.83 9.03 -21.23
N VAL A 134 17.47 10.09 -21.74
CA VAL A 134 17.99 11.22 -20.93
C VAL A 134 16.89 12.21 -20.53
N ASP A 135 15.85 12.35 -21.37
CA ASP A 135 14.71 13.27 -21.16
C ASP A 135 13.42 12.51 -20.75
N ALA A 136 13.59 11.37 -20.09
CA ALA A 136 12.53 10.43 -19.76
C ALA A 136 11.51 10.96 -18.74
N VAL A 137 10.24 10.59 -18.93
CA VAL A 137 9.11 11.10 -18.16
C VAL A 137 8.78 10.15 -17.01
N SER A 138 8.78 8.84 -17.27
CA SER A 138 8.45 7.76 -16.31
C SER A 138 9.64 6.81 -16.15
N VAL A 139 10.55 7.14 -15.24
CA VAL A 139 11.86 6.49 -15.04
C VAL A 139 11.91 5.56 -13.83
N PRO A 140 12.84 4.57 -13.81
CA PRO A 140 13.00 3.68 -12.66
C PRO A 140 13.44 4.39 -11.38
N GLY A 141 13.09 3.79 -10.24
CA GLY A 141 13.59 4.19 -8.91
C GLY A 141 12.87 5.39 -8.30
N ARG A 142 11.57 5.53 -8.58
CA ARG A 142 10.66 6.49 -7.93
C ARG A 142 9.89 5.90 -6.75
N GLY A 143 9.61 4.61 -6.82
CA GLY A 143 8.90 3.88 -5.78
C GLY A 143 9.40 2.45 -5.72
N TRP A 144 9.50 1.91 -4.51
CA TRP A 144 9.90 0.53 -4.27
C TRP A 144 9.34 0.00 -2.97
N ILE A 145 9.48 -1.31 -2.77
CA ILE A 145 9.26 -1.96 -1.49
C ILE A 145 10.56 -2.57 -0.98
N MET A 146 10.73 -2.60 0.34
CA MET A 146 11.81 -3.33 1.01
C MET A 146 11.19 -4.48 1.79
N VAL A 147 11.58 -5.72 1.45
CA VAL A 147 10.95 -6.94 1.99
C VAL A 147 11.90 -7.65 2.95
N ARG A 148 11.43 -7.91 4.18
CA ARG A 148 12.15 -8.74 5.16
C ARG A 148 11.89 -10.22 4.89
N SER A 149 12.65 -10.79 3.96
CA SER A 149 12.56 -12.21 3.62
C SER A 149 13.70 -13.04 4.23
N LYS A 150 13.45 -14.33 4.43
CA LYS A 150 14.45 -15.31 4.90
C LYS A 150 15.52 -15.63 3.84
N SER A 151 15.22 -15.37 2.56
CA SER A 151 16.10 -15.64 1.42
C SER A 151 15.69 -14.78 0.22
N LEU A 152 16.55 -14.72 -0.81
CA LEU A 152 16.26 -14.02 -2.06
C LEU A 152 15.40 -14.83 -3.05
N GLU A 153 14.94 -16.02 -2.67
CA GLU A 153 14.04 -16.84 -3.49
C GLU A 153 12.66 -16.17 -3.65
N ALA A 154 12.12 -16.20 -4.86
CA ALA A 154 10.88 -15.50 -5.20
C ALA A 154 9.70 -15.91 -4.29
N ASP A 155 9.56 -17.20 -4.02
CA ASP A 155 8.49 -17.71 -3.14
C ASP A 155 8.63 -17.17 -1.71
N ALA A 156 9.86 -17.10 -1.18
CA ALA A 156 10.11 -16.58 0.15
C ALA A 156 9.84 -15.08 0.25
N ILE A 157 10.10 -14.31 -0.82
CA ILE A 157 9.80 -12.88 -0.90
C ILE A 157 8.29 -12.67 -0.91
N VAL A 158 7.56 -13.39 -1.77
CA VAL A 158 6.09 -13.28 -1.86
C VAL A 158 5.44 -13.65 -0.53
N GLU A 159 5.88 -14.74 0.12
CA GLU A 159 5.35 -15.14 1.42
C GLU A 159 5.60 -14.10 2.51
N ALA A 160 6.75 -13.41 2.49
CA ALA A 160 7.02 -12.29 3.39
C ALA A 160 6.04 -11.13 3.13
N MET A 161 5.80 -10.78 1.87
CA MET A 161 4.81 -9.76 1.53
C MET A 161 3.38 -10.15 1.97
N LYS A 162 2.98 -11.42 1.80
CA LYS A 162 1.65 -11.93 2.25
C LYS A 162 1.42 -11.81 3.75
N ARG A 163 2.49 -11.82 4.56
CA ARG A 163 2.46 -11.56 6.00
C ARG A 163 2.53 -10.09 6.38
N GLY A 164 2.85 -9.20 5.43
CA GLY A 164 3.08 -7.77 5.71
C GLY A 164 4.52 -7.44 6.14
N ASP A 165 5.48 -8.37 5.96
CA ASP A 165 6.88 -8.21 6.35
C ASP A 165 7.66 -7.31 5.34
N PHE A 166 7.16 -6.11 5.07
CA PHE A 166 7.76 -5.15 4.15
C PHE A 166 7.36 -3.71 4.47
N TYR A 167 8.00 -2.74 3.84
CA TYR A 167 7.51 -1.36 3.78
C TYR A 167 7.62 -0.83 2.34
N ALA A 168 6.82 0.19 2.03
CA ALA A 168 6.84 0.89 0.76
C ALA A 168 7.62 2.21 0.91
N SER A 169 8.29 2.67 -0.16
CA SER A 169 9.11 3.87 -0.13
C SER A 169 9.18 4.57 -1.47
N SER A 170 9.31 5.89 -1.42
CA SER A 170 9.68 6.78 -2.53
C SER A 170 10.97 7.55 -2.22
N GLY A 171 11.88 7.00 -1.40
CA GLY A 171 13.12 7.70 -1.06
C GLY A 171 13.70 7.34 0.30
N VAL A 172 12.82 7.13 1.29
CA VAL A 172 13.24 6.88 2.67
C VAL A 172 13.61 5.41 2.86
N THR A 173 14.78 5.16 3.44
CA THR A 173 15.18 3.83 3.89
C THR A 173 14.95 3.67 5.39
N LEU A 174 14.40 2.52 5.78
CA LEU A 174 14.18 2.15 7.18
C LEU A 174 15.17 1.03 7.54
N GLU A 175 15.87 1.18 8.65
CA GLU A 175 16.77 0.15 9.18
C GLU A 175 15.97 -1.03 9.76
N ASP A 176 14.91 -0.72 10.51
CA ASP A 176 14.12 -1.75 11.20
C ASP A 176 12.68 -1.30 11.47
N ILE A 177 11.78 -2.27 11.53
CA ILE A 177 10.38 -2.09 11.94
C ILE A 177 10.08 -3.23 12.91
N VAL A 178 9.78 -2.88 14.15
CA VAL A 178 9.48 -3.85 15.21
C VAL A 178 8.09 -3.58 15.74
N VAL A 179 7.23 -4.60 15.65
CA VAL A 179 5.89 -4.57 16.23
C VAL A 179 5.84 -5.61 17.34
N THR A 180 5.49 -5.18 18.54
CA THR A 180 5.22 -6.02 19.70
C THR A 180 3.74 -5.91 20.07
N ASP A 181 3.30 -6.63 21.10
CA ASP A 181 1.92 -6.52 21.60
C ASP A 181 1.60 -5.12 22.16
N ASP A 182 2.61 -4.32 22.50
CA ASP A 182 2.46 -3.03 23.18
C ASP A 182 2.87 -1.82 22.34
N ALA A 183 3.62 -1.99 21.25
CA ALA A 183 4.12 -0.86 20.47
C ALA A 183 4.53 -1.20 19.03
N MET A 184 4.50 -0.19 18.17
CA MET A 184 5.19 -0.14 16.89
C MET A 184 6.42 0.76 17.03
N THR A 185 7.58 0.26 16.60
CA THR A 185 8.85 0.99 16.55
C THR A 185 9.38 1.03 15.12
N VAL A 186 9.70 2.21 14.62
CA VAL A 186 10.24 2.43 13.27
C VAL A 186 11.61 3.11 13.40
N THR A 187 12.65 2.46 12.88
CA THR A 187 14.02 2.99 12.86
C THR A 187 14.36 3.42 11.45
N ILE A 188 14.70 4.69 11.27
CA ILE A 188 15.01 5.30 9.98
C ILE A 188 16.53 5.30 9.79
N GLU A 189 16.99 4.99 8.58
CA GLU A 189 18.39 5.22 8.18
C GLU A 189 18.58 6.73 7.93
N THR A 190 19.17 7.44 8.89
CA THR A 190 19.19 8.91 8.88
C THR A 190 20.36 9.49 8.11
N ASP A 191 20.09 10.57 7.37
CA ASP A 191 21.08 11.55 6.92
C ASP A 191 21.09 12.77 7.85
N PRO A 192 22.26 13.21 8.38
CA PRO A 192 22.37 14.39 9.24
C PRO A 192 21.84 15.70 8.65
N GLU A 193 21.75 15.82 7.32
CA GLU A 193 21.26 17.03 6.63
C GLU A 193 19.75 17.02 6.38
N VAL A 194 19.05 15.96 6.81
CA VAL A 194 17.64 15.72 6.51
C VAL A 194 16.82 15.60 7.80
N THR A 195 15.68 16.27 7.82
CA THR A 195 14.70 16.11 8.88
C THR A 195 13.70 15.02 8.49
N TYR A 196 13.53 14.06 9.39
CA TYR A 196 12.48 13.05 9.26
C TYR A 196 11.39 13.27 10.29
N THR A 197 10.14 13.11 9.87
CA THR A 197 8.97 13.13 10.74
C THR A 197 8.19 11.83 10.54
N THR A 198 7.96 11.10 11.62
CA THR A 198 7.11 9.89 11.60
C THR A 198 5.74 10.22 12.15
N GLU A 199 4.71 9.87 11.39
CA GLU A 199 3.31 9.95 11.78
C GLU A 199 2.75 8.54 11.94
N PHE A 200 2.17 8.25 13.09
CA PHE A 200 1.39 7.04 13.31
C PHE A 200 -0.08 7.36 13.06
N ILE A 201 -0.71 6.60 12.18
CA ILE A 201 -2.03 6.87 11.63
C ILE A 201 -2.93 5.66 11.91
N GLY A 202 -4.17 5.91 12.29
CA GLY A 202 -5.12 4.85 12.59
C GLY A 202 -6.52 5.37 12.88
N VAL A 203 -7.36 4.44 13.32
CA VAL A 203 -8.75 4.67 13.73
C VAL A 203 -8.94 4.09 15.11
N MET A 204 -9.72 4.74 15.98
CA MET A 204 -10.05 4.20 17.31
C MET A 204 -11.40 3.48 17.27
N ARG A 205 -11.51 2.34 17.96
CA ARG A 205 -12.75 1.57 18.10
C ARG A 205 -13.79 2.33 18.92
N GLY A 206 -13.35 3.07 19.92
CA GLY A 206 -14.21 3.89 20.78
C GLY A 206 -14.79 5.15 20.13
N ASP A 207 -14.39 5.50 18.91
CA ASP A 207 -14.97 6.65 18.19
C ASP A 207 -16.45 6.40 17.81
N ASP A 208 -17.23 7.47 17.68
CA ASP A 208 -18.61 7.39 17.21
C ASP A 208 -18.67 6.74 15.81
N PRO A 209 -19.37 5.61 15.62
CA PRO A 209 -19.43 4.88 14.35
C PRO A 209 -19.85 5.71 13.14
N GLU A 210 -20.65 6.77 13.33
CA GLU A 210 -21.14 7.63 12.26
C GLU A 210 -20.11 8.68 11.81
N THR A 211 -19.16 9.04 12.68
CA THR A 211 -18.15 10.07 12.40
C THR A 211 -16.71 9.56 12.42
N MET A 212 -16.52 8.29 12.80
CA MET A 212 -15.22 7.64 12.90
C MET A 212 -14.44 7.77 11.59
N ALA A 213 -13.23 8.28 11.69
CA ALA A 213 -12.38 8.57 10.56
C ALA A 213 -10.90 8.34 10.91
N PRO A 214 -10.08 7.96 9.91
CA PRO A 214 -8.64 7.87 10.07
C PRO A 214 -8.04 9.21 10.51
N ARG A 215 -7.08 9.16 11.44
CA ARG A 215 -6.35 10.34 11.92
C ARG A 215 -4.90 10.01 12.26
N VAL A 216 -4.07 11.05 12.29
CA VAL A 216 -2.75 10.96 12.93
C VAL A 216 -2.97 10.82 14.44
N LEU A 217 -2.55 9.69 14.99
CA LEU A 217 -2.62 9.36 16.41
C LEU A 217 -1.47 10.01 17.19
N SER A 218 -0.28 10.04 16.59
CA SER A 218 0.89 10.70 17.15
C SER A 218 1.92 11.04 16.08
N THR A 219 2.68 12.10 16.29
CA THR A 219 3.78 12.53 15.42
C THR A 219 5.06 12.68 16.22
N THR A 220 6.19 12.25 15.68
CA THR A 220 7.50 12.41 16.33
C THR A 220 8.62 12.65 15.32
N ARG A 221 9.69 13.30 15.79
CA ARG A 221 10.99 13.42 15.08
C ARG A 221 12.09 12.60 15.75
N GLU A 222 11.74 11.83 16.78
CA GLU A 222 12.67 10.90 17.42
C GLU A 222 12.96 9.72 16.49
N ASN A 223 14.19 9.21 16.54
CA ASN A 223 14.62 8.00 15.88
C ASN A 223 15.33 7.09 16.92
N PRO A 224 14.80 5.90 17.24
CA PRO A 224 13.61 5.29 16.64
C PRO A 224 12.30 6.00 17.01
N ALA A 225 11.37 6.05 16.08
CA ALA A 225 10.01 6.54 16.31
C ALA A 225 9.18 5.43 16.96
N VAL A 226 8.53 5.73 18.08
CA VAL A 226 7.78 4.73 18.87
C VAL A 226 6.35 5.20 19.10
N HIS A 227 5.39 4.34 18.77
CA HIS A 227 3.99 4.49 19.16
C HIS A 227 3.58 3.34 20.06
N ARG A 228 3.15 3.66 21.29
CA ARG A 228 2.64 2.68 22.25
C ARG A 228 1.15 2.53 22.04
N PHE A 229 0.71 1.30 21.84
CA PHE A 229 -0.70 0.99 21.67
C PHE A 229 -1.46 1.24 22.96
N SER A 230 -2.58 1.96 22.86
CA SER A 230 -3.55 2.06 23.95
C SER A 230 -4.36 0.78 24.10
N GLY A 231 -4.58 0.07 22.99
CA GLY A 231 -5.47 -1.11 22.90
C GLY A 231 -6.84 -0.78 22.31
N ASP A 232 -7.16 0.50 22.14
CA ASP A 232 -8.41 0.97 21.54
C ASP A 232 -8.27 1.25 20.03
N GLU A 233 -7.06 1.18 19.48
CA GLU A 233 -6.85 1.32 18.05
C GLU A 233 -7.49 0.14 17.29
N LEU A 234 -8.23 0.42 16.22
CA LEU A 234 -8.66 -0.58 15.24
C LEU A 234 -7.45 -1.12 14.46
N TYR A 235 -6.57 -0.20 14.07
CA TYR A 235 -5.27 -0.48 13.47
C TYR A 235 -4.33 0.71 13.66
N VAL A 236 -3.03 0.47 13.51
CA VAL A 236 -1.99 1.51 13.40
C VAL A 236 -1.11 1.21 12.20
N ARG A 237 -0.83 2.23 11.38
CA ARG A 237 0.25 2.23 10.38
C ARG A 237 1.17 3.43 10.64
N ALA A 238 2.32 3.48 9.99
CA ALA A 238 3.20 4.65 10.06
C ALA A 238 3.50 5.20 8.66
N ARG A 239 3.68 6.51 8.58
CA ARG A 239 4.25 7.21 7.44
C ARG A 239 5.47 7.99 7.90
N VAL A 240 6.57 7.88 7.18
CA VAL A 240 7.77 8.68 7.39
C VAL A 240 7.85 9.70 6.27
N LEU A 241 7.95 10.96 6.65
CA LEU A 241 8.12 12.11 5.78
C LEU A 241 9.55 12.62 5.91
N SER A 242 10.23 12.82 4.79
CA SER A 242 11.51 13.50 4.71
C SER A 242 11.31 14.94 4.22
N ASP A 243 12.18 15.87 4.60
CA ASP A 243 12.32 17.17 3.94
C ASP A 243 13.30 17.16 2.75
N ARG A 244 13.85 15.99 2.38
CA ARG A 244 14.65 15.82 1.18
C ARG A 244 13.75 15.78 -0.07
N PRO A 245 13.95 16.67 -1.06
CA PRO A 245 13.25 16.58 -2.32
C PRO A 245 13.54 15.23 -3.00
N HIS A 246 12.51 14.59 -3.54
CA HIS A 246 12.68 13.36 -4.27
C HIS A 246 13.57 13.63 -5.51
N PRO A 247 14.67 12.88 -5.74
CA PRO A 247 15.66 13.21 -6.78
C PRO A 247 15.10 13.12 -8.21
N ARG A 248 14.08 12.27 -8.40
CA ARG A 248 13.37 12.08 -9.67
C ARG A 248 11.85 12.04 -9.46
N PRO A 249 11.22 13.15 -9.05
CA PRO A 249 9.87 13.10 -8.52
C PRO A 249 8.84 12.71 -9.61
N TYR A 250 7.70 12.14 -9.21
CA TYR A 250 6.55 11.94 -10.11
C TYR A 250 5.82 13.27 -10.37
N ALA A 251 5.82 14.18 -9.37
CA ALA A 251 5.21 15.52 -9.44
C ALA A 251 6.13 16.59 -8.84
N GLU A 252 6.03 17.84 -9.32
CA GLU A 252 6.85 18.95 -8.81
C GLU A 252 6.63 19.16 -7.31
N GLY A 253 7.73 19.33 -6.56
CA GLY A 253 7.70 19.58 -5.12
C GLY A 253 7.53 18.34 -4.24
N GLU A 254 7.61 17.13 -4.82
CA GLU A 254 7.59 15.89 -4.06
C GLU A 254 8.84 15.72 -3.18
N PHE A 255 8.61 15.22 -1.97
CA PHE A 255 9.64 14.83 -1.02
C PHE A 255 9.66 13.31 -0.84
N GLU A 256 10.79 12.78 -0.38
CA GLU A 256 10.94 11.36 -0.09
C GLU A 256 10.01 10.93 1.05
N GLN A 257 9.36 9.77 0.90
CA GLN A 257 8.48 9.20 1.92
C GLN A 257 8.68 7.68 2.07
N ALA A 258 8.19 7.13 3.18
CA ALA A 258 7.98 5.70 3.35
C ALA A 258 6.67 5.40 4.09
N TRP A 259 6.06 4.26 3.78
CA TRP A 259 4.82 3.78 4.38
C TRP A 259 5.04 2.38 4.98
N VAL A 260 4.82 2.29 6.29
CA VAL A 260 4.85 1.05 7.05
C VAL A 260 3.48 0.39 7.04
N GLN A 261 3.44 -0.94 6.89
CA GLN A 261 2.18 -1.66 6.78
C GLN A 261 1.33 -1.55 8.06
N PRO A 262 -0.01 -1.53 7.93
CA PRO A 262 -0.91 -1.53 9.07
C PRO A 262 -0.77 -2.80 9.89
N VAL A 263 -0.90 -2.64 11.20
CA VAL A 263 -1.08 -3.75 12.14
C VAL A 263 -2.39 -3.58 12.88
N ARG A 264 -3.08 -4.69 13.11
CA ARG A 264 -4.22 -4.71 14.02
C ARG A 264 -3.70 -4.65 15.44
N VAL A 265 -4.29 -3.77 16.24
CA VAL A 265 -4.08 -3.78 17.68
C VAL A 265 -5.11 -4.72 18.29
N GLN A 266 -4.63 -5.64 19.12
CA GLN A 266 -5.49 -6.53 19.89
C GLN A 266 -6.11 -5.77 21.05
N GLU A 267 -7.38 -6.05 21.35
CA GLU A 267 -8.03 -5.49 22.53
C GLU A 267 -7.29 -5.94 23.79
N ARG A 268 -6.96 -4.98 24.66
CA ARG A 268 -6.50 -5.31 26.01
C ARG A 268 -7.73 -5.69 26.84
N PRO A 269 -7.72 -6.87 27.50
CA PRO A 269 -8.83 -7.32 28.33
C PRO A 269 -9.10 -6.44 29.55
#